data_AF-A0A6I7Q863-F1
#
_entry.id   AF-A0A6I7Q863-F1
#
_cell.length_a   1.000
_cell.length_b   1.000
_cell.length_c   1.000
_cell.angle_alpha   90.00
_cell.angle_beta   90.00
_cell.angle_gamma   90.00
#
_symmetry.space_group_name_H-M   'P 1'
#
loop_
_entity.id
_entity.type
_entity.pdbx_description
1 polymer ?
#
loop_
_entity_poly.entity_id
_entity_poly.type
_entity_poly.pdbx_seq_one_letter_code
_entity_poly.pdbx_strand_id
1 'polypeptide(L)'
;MFDPLCSVPAAPDLAWFDAGEAAYQARLGVPLAYPPLNDHAAQRAWLAGFAGAWAGTDDPRPVLEALKPALRERGTLLAQLLKQHDPACWLH
;
A
#
# COMPACT_ATOMS: atom_id res chain seq x y z
N MET A 1 -4.14 -9.77 -39.49
CA MET A 1 -5.29 -8.94 -39.02
C MET A 1 -5.62 -9.43 -37.62
N PHE A 2 -5.07 -8.78 -36.60
CA PHE A 2 -5.33 -9.06 -35.18
C PHE A 2 -5.73 -7.71 -34.58
N ASP A 3 -6.99 -7.63 -34.15
CA ASP A 3 -7.56 -6.48 -33.45
C ASP A 3 -7.84 -6.91 -31.99
N PRO A 4 -8.00 -5.95 -31.06
CA PRO A 4 -7.17 -5.74 -29.87
C PRO A 4 -7.91 -6.26 -28.62
N LEU A 5 -7.51 -5.87 -27.40
CA LEU A 5 -8.23 -6.07 -26.11
C LEU A 5 -7.75 -7.19 -25.17
N CYS A 6 -6.73 -7.97 -25.53
CA CYS A 6 -5.94 -8.68 -24.49
C CYS A 6 -4.78 -7.81 -23.99
N SER A 7 -5.00 -6.50 -23.81
CA SER A 7 -4.26 -5.81 -22.75
C SER A 7 -4.85 -6.34 -21.46
N VAL A 8 -4.20 -7.37 -20.89
CA VAL A 8 -4.34 -7.67 -19.45
C VAL A 8 -4.28 -6.30 -18.77
N PRO A 9 -5.33 -5.82 -18.08
CA PRO A 9 -5.17 -4.62 -17.28
C PRO A 9 -4.02 -4.95 -16.35
N ALA A 10 -2.88 -4.26 -16.49
CA ALA A 10 -1.75 -4.41 -15.59
C ALA A 10 -2.37 -4.34 -14.20
N ALA A 11 -2.42 -5.49 -13.52
CA ALA A 11 -3.34 -5.65 -12.40
C ALA A 11 -3.03 -4.50 -11.45
N PRO A 12 -3.95 -3.54 -11.23
CA PRO A 12 -3.64 -2.34 -10.47
C PRO A 12 -3.10 -2.72 -9.10
N ASP A 13 -3.54 -3.87 -8.58
CA ASP A 13 -3.07 -4.49 -7.35
C ASP A 13 -1.56 -4.82 -7.34
N LEU A 14 -0.98 -5.32 -8.44
CA LEU A 14 0.46 -5.61 -8.51
C LEU A 14 1.29 -4.30 -8.52
N ALA A 15 0.84 -3.29 -9.26
CA ALA A 15 1.50 -1.99 -9.27
C ALA A 15 1.42 -1.30 -7.89
N TRP A 16 0.29 -1.45 -7.19
CA TRP A 16 0.15 -0.91 -5.84
C TRP A 16 0.97 -1.68 -4.81
N PHE A 17 1.08 -3.00 -4.94
CA PHE A 17 1.99 -3.82 -4.13
C PHE A 17 3.44 -3.34 -4.28
N ASP A 18 3.94 -3.23 -5.51
CA ASP A 18 5.30 -2.75 -5.76
C ASP A 18 5.51 -1.32 -5.23
N ALA A 19 4.50 -0.45 -5.34
CA ALA A 19 4.55 0.90 -4.79
C ALA A 19 4.62 0.93 -3.26
N GLY A 20 3.94 -0.01 -2.58
CA GLY A 20 4.00 -0.18 -1.14
C GLY A 20 5.37 -0.65 -0.66
N GLU A 21 5.95 -1.63 -1.36
CA GLU A 21 7.32 -2.09 -1.11
C GLU A 21 8.33 -0.96 -1.31
N ALA A 22 8.22 -0.22 -2.42
CA ALA A 22 9.09 0.92 -2.71
C ALA A 22 8.97 2.03 -1.65
N ALA A 23 7.77 2.24 -1.10
CA ALA A 23 7.54 3.21 -0.02
C ALA A 23 8.25 2.84 1.28
N TYR A 24 8.30 1.54 1.63
CA TYR A 24 9.07 1.08 2.78
C TYR A 24 10.58 1.20 2.53
N GLN A 25 11.05 0.77 1.36
CA GLN A 25 12.48 0.79 1.02
C GLN A 25 13.05 2.20 0.86
N ALA A 26 12.21 3.24 0.85
CA ALA A 26 12.60 4.64 0.72
C ALA A 26 13.68 4.84 -0.36
N ARG A 27 13.53 4.20 -1.53
CA ARG A 27 14.48 4.34 -2.65
C ARG A 27 14.48 5.80 -3.08
N LEU A 28 15.47 6.54 -2.56
CA LEU A 28 15.78 7.93 -2.86
C LEU A 28 15.81 8.11 -4.38
N GLY A 29 14.73 8.64 -4.96
CA GLY A 29 14.65 8.95 -6.39
C GLY A 29 13.36 8.53 -7.09
N VAL A 30 12.49 7.72 -6.48
CA VAL A 30 11.19 7.39 -7.07
C VAL A 30 10.10 8.26 -6.44
N PRO A 31 9.24 8.94 -7.23
CA PRO A 31 8.06 9.60 -6.69
C PRO A 31 7.20 8.56 -5.96
N LEU A 32 7.04 8.71 -4.64
CA LEU A 32 6.22 7.80 -3.86
C LEU A 32 4.77 7.87 -4.35
N ALA A 33 4.28 6.75 -4.90
CA ALA A 33 2.90 6.58 -5.29
C ALA A 33 2.11 6.05 -4.09
N TYR A 34 0.97 6.68 -3.82
CA TYR A 34 0.05 6.27 -2.78
C TYR A 34 -1.33 6.02 -3.37
N PRO A 35 -2.04 5.00 -2.88
CA PRO A 35 -3.33 4.61 -3.42
C PRO A 35 -4.39 5.70 -3.18
N PRO A 36 -5.41 5.80 -4.06
CA PRO A 36 -6.55 6.68 -3.86
C PRO A 36 -7.31 6.34 -2.58
N LEU A 37 -7.88 7.36 -1.91
CA LEU A 37 -8.68 7.17 -0.69
C LEU A 37 -9.97 6.38 -0.93
N ASN A 38 -10.54 6.42 -2.14
CA ASN A 38 -11.78 5.72 -2.46
C ASN A 38 -11.56 4.30 -2.99
N ASP A 39 -10.32 3.83 -3.08
CA ASP A 39 -9.99 2.50 -3.61
C ASP A 39 -9.40 1.59 -2.53
N HIS A 40 -10.27 0.77 -1.95
CA HIS A 40 -9.90 -0.16 -0.89
C HIS A 40 -9.04 -1.33 -1.39
N ALA A 41 -9.16 -1.74 -2.65
CA ALA A 41 -8.34 -2.81 -3.22
C ALA A 41 -6.90 -2.32 -3.39
N ALA A 42 -6.73 -1.13 -3.98
CA ALA A 42 -5.44 -0.47 -4.12
C ALA A 42 -4.76 -0.23 -2.77
N GLN A 43 -5.52 0.22 -1.75
CA GLN A 43 -5.02 0.41 -0.39
C GLN A 43 -4.50 -0.88 0.24
N ARG A 44 -5.24 -1.98 0.08
CA ARG A 44 -4.84 -3.29 0.62
C ARG A 44 -3.61 -3.84 -0.09
N ALA A 45 -3.57 -3.73 -1.42
CA ALA A 45 -2.42 -4.18 -2.19
C ALA A 45 -1.15 -3.40 -1.83
N TRP A 46 -1.26 -2.08 -1.73
CA TRP A 46 -0.17 -1.21 -1.26
C TRP A 46 0.29 -1.55 0.16
N LEU A 47 -0.64 -1.75 1.09
CA LEU A 47 -0.29 -2.19 2.45
C LEU A 47 0.40 -3.55 2.46
N ALA A 48 -0.03 -4.50 1.63
CA ALA A 48 0.57 -5.82 1.54
C ALA A 48 2.03 -5.73 1.06
N GLY A 49 2.31 -4.88 0.07
CA GLY A 49 3.68 -4.63 -0.39
C GLY A 49 4.55 -3.97 0.66
N PHE A 50 4.03 -2.95 1.35
CA PHE A 50 4.73 -2.29 2.45
C PHE A 50 5.06 -3.26 3.59
N ALA A 51 4.06 -4.04 4.02
CA ALA A 51 4.22 -5.01 5.10
C ALA A 51 5.14 -6.17 4.70
N GLY A 52 5.08 -6.61 3.44
CA GLY A 52 5.99 -7.63 2.91
C GLY A 52 7.44 -7.16 2.89
N ALA A 53 7.68 -5.92 2.46
CA ALA A 53 9.01 -5.32 2.48
C ALA A 53 9.54 -5.12 3.90
N TRP A 54 8.70 -4.68 4.84
CA TRP A 54 9.03 -4.58 6.26
C TRP A 54 9.35 -5.95 6.87
N ALA A 55 8.53 -6.97 6.62
CA ALA A 55 8.74 -8.33 7.12
C ALA A 55 10.03 -8.98 6.56
N GLY A 56 10.48 -8.52 5.39
CA GLY A 56 11.77 -8.89 4.81
C GLY A 56 12.99 -8.19 5.42
N THR A 57 12.78 -7.28 6.38
CA THR A 57 13.86 -6.61 7.12
C THR A 57 13.90 -7.03 8.59
N ASP A 58 15.08 -6.97 9.20
CA ASP A 58 15.26 -7.16 10.66
C ASP A 58 14.78 -5.95 11.49
N ASP A 59 13.83 -5.17 11.00
CA ASP A 59 13.30 -4.00 11.69
C ASP A 59 12.39 -4.45 12.86
N PRO A 60 12.77 -4.20 14.12
CA PRO A 60 12.00 -4.65 15.28
C PRO A 60 10.74 -3.81 15.51
N ARG A 61 10.57 -2.68 14.81
CA ARG A 61 9.42 -1.79 14.99
C ARG A 61 8.16 -2.47 14.46
N PRO A 62 7.02 -2.39 15.17
CA PRO A 62 5.75 -2.84 14.62
C PRO A 62 5.46 -2.17 13.27
N VAL A 63 4.83 -2.89 12.33
CA VAL A 63 4.47 -2.37 11.00
C VAL A 63 3.76 -1.00 11.06
N LEU A 64 2.92 -0.78 12.08
CA LEU A 64 2.23 0.49 12.29
C LEU A 64 3.19 1.65 12.64
N GLU A 65 4.22 1.40 13.45
CA GLU A 65 5.23 2.39 13.80
C GLU A 65 6.18 2.67 12.62
N ALA A 66 6.46 1.66 11.79
CA ALA A 66 7.21 1.84 10.54
C ALA A 66 6.38 2.61 9.49
N LEU A 67 5.05 2.46 9.51
CA LEU A 67 4.13 3.10 8.56
C LEU A 67 3.89 4.59 8.86
N LYS A 68 3.85 4.99 10.13
CA LYS A 68 3.67 6.40 10.54
C LYS A 68 4.60 7.40 9.84
N PRO A 69 5.93 7.20 9.77
CA PRO A 69 6.82 8.13 9.06
C PRO A 69 6.58 8.12 7.54
N ALA A 70 6.25 6.98 6.94
CA ALA A 70 5.95 6.87 5.51
C ALA A 70 4.66 7.64 5.13
N LEU A 71 3.70 7.74 6.04
CA LEU A 71 2.41 8.41 5.82
C LEU A 71 2.28 9.75 6.56
N ARG A 72 3.37 10.37 7.03
CA ARG A 72 3.33 11.58 7.86
C ARG A 72 2.54 12.74 7.24
N GLU A 73 2.65 12.93 5.93
CA GLU A 73 1.93 13.99 5.20
C GLU A 73 0.54 13.56 4.68
N ARG A 74 0.17 12.30 4.91
CA ARG A 74 -1.07 11.68 4.41
C ARG A 74 -1.91 11.11 5.56
N GLY A 75 -2.14 11.94 6.58
CA GLY A 75 -2.88 11.55 7.78
C GLY A 75 -4.29 11.00 7.53
N THR A 76 -4.98 11.45 6.48
CA THR A 76 -6.30 10.93 6.08
C THR A 76 -6.24 9.50 5.54
N LEU A 77 -5.20 9.17 4.75
CA LEU A 77 -4.97 7.80 4.30
C LEU A 77 -4.64 6.90 5.50
N LEU A 78 -3.76 7.36 6.40
CA LEU A 78 -3.43 6.62 7.63
C LEU A 78 -4.67 6.36 8.49
N ALA A 79 -5.52 7.36 8.69
CA ALA A 79 -6.76 7.22 9.45
C ALA A 79 -7.72 6.19 8.81
N GLN A 80 -7.80 6.18 7.48
CA GLN A 80 -8.63 5.22 6.74
C GLN A 80 -8.11 3.79 6.87
N LEU A 81 -6.80 3.58 6.72
CA LEU A 81 -6.18 2.26 6.88
C LEU A 81 -6.35 1.72 8.30
N LEU A 82 -6.20 2.58 9.31
CA LEU A 82 -6.45 2.24 10.71
C LEU A 82 -7.91 1.82 10.95
N LYS A 83 -8.87 2.55 10.39
CA LYS A 83 -10.30 2.21 10.50
C LYS A 83 -10.62 0.84 9.88
N GLN A 84 -9.96 0.46 8.79
CA GLN A 84 -10.17 -0.85 8.16
C GLN A 84 -9.55 -2.00 8.95
N HIS A 85 -8.45 -1.73 9.67
CA HIS A 85 -7.74 -2.72 10.47
C HIS A 85 -8.25 -2.81 11.92
N ASP A 86 -9.22 -2.00 12.31
CA ASP A 86 -9.91 -2.14 13.58
C ASP A 86 -10.82 -3.37 13.52
N PRO A 87 -10.56 -4.43 14.32
CA PRO A 87 -11.43 -5.61 14.36
C PRO A 87 -12.86 -5.29 14.80
N ALA A 88 -13.11 -4.14 15.45
CA ALA A 88 -14.46 -3.68 15.78
C ALA A 88 -15.27 -3.26 14.55
N CYS A 89 -14.63 -2.84 13.45
CA CYS A 89 -15.33 -2.50 12.20
C CYS A 89 -15.85 -3.72 11.42
N TRP A 90 -15.52 -4.94 11.84
CA TRP A 90 -15.94 -6.19 11.18
C TRP A 90 -17.17 -6.82 11.85
N LEU A 91 -17.70 -6.18 12.90
CA LEU A 91 -18.80 -6.68 13.75
C LEU A 91 -20.14 -5.95 13.52
N HIS A 92 -20.27 -5.14 12.46
CA HIS A 92 -21.51 -4.47 12.08
C HIS A 92 -21.91 -4.76 10.63
#